data_AF-A0A943UKT2-F1
#
_entry.id   AF-A0A943UKT2-F1
#
_cell.length_a   1.000
_cell.length_b   1.000
_cell.length_c   1.000
_cell.angle_alpha   90.00
_cell.angle_beta   90.00
_cell.angle_gamma   90.00
#
_symmetry.space_group_name_H-M   'P 1'
#
loop_
_entity.id
_entity.type
_entity.pdbx_description
1 polymer ?
#
loop_
_entity_poly.entity_id
_entity_poly.type
_entity_poly.pdbx_seq_one_letter_code
_entity_poly.pdbx_strand_id
1 'polypeptide(L)'
;MPDFLTDGEVSVNLYNPLIDINIQSDIDVAGFVSGTLYAEDANGQEMARVRIPEFYIRPDGSTHVCICKYAEGVDASAYDQVVAVPQLSDIMRRIPKTVRFAAEARADASREGTMELGKSYTIQPAYSIMAPLAFDEGARIVYNDTIDGWTDDLEDIDLMAGSAIELTANVENKIPAYLTVSATAIDVQGKPIPENRIKVEVSNVINASEDGNTPVVTPLKIRLTEGEPGSVALVDGLTFRIEAASGEEGAKSIVGQTINAYNHTLKARDIKVRLVGKIIVNKD
;
A
#
# COMPACT_ATOMS: atom_id res chain seq x y z
N MET A 1 -5.71 10.48 -4.63
CA MET A 1 -5.23 9.18 -4.10
C MET A 1 -4.84 8.34 -5.29
N PRO A 2 -3.64 7.78 -5.35
CA PRO A 2 -3.22 6.96 -6.48
C PRO A 2 -4.10 5.72 -6.66
N ASP A 3 -4.41 5.35 -7.91
CA ASP A 3 -5.36 4.28 -8.24
C ASP A 3 -4.91 2.90 -7.73
N PHE A 4 -3.59 2.65 -7.65
CA PHE A 4 -3.03 1.40 -7.11
C PHE A 4 -3.27 1.18 -5.61
N LEU A 5 -3.78 2.20 -4.89
CA LEU A 5 -4.16 2.07 -3.48
C LEU A 5 -5.65 1.81 -3.27
N THR A 6 -6.42 1.67 -4.35
CA THR A 6 -7.89 1.61 -4.31
C THR A 6 -8.47 0.22 -4.49
N ASP A 7 -7.65 -0.76 -4.89
CA ASP A 7 -8.06 -2.16 -5.00
C ASP A 7 -8.45 -2.69 -3.60
N GLY A 8 -9.55 -3.47 -3.55
CA GLY A 8 -10.14 -3.93 -2.30
C GLY A 8 -9.23 -4.86 -1.48
N GLU A 9 -8.21 -5.45 -2.11
CA GLU A 9 -7.23 -6.29 -1.44
C GLU A 9 -5.97 -5.53 -0.98
N VAL A 10 -5.91 -4.22 -1.18
CA VAL A 10 -4.82 -3.37 -0.69
C VAL A 10 -4.93 -3.19 0.83
N SER A 11 -3.81 -3.40 1.51
CA SER A 11 -3.63 -3.13 2.94
C SER A 11 -2.36 -2.29 3.10
N VAL A 12 -2.50 -1.01 3.38
CA VAL A 12 -1.38 -0.04 3.32
C VAL A 12 -0.49 -0.06 4.56
N ASN A 13 -0.89 -0.75 5.65
CA ASN A 13 -0.29 -0.75 7.00
C ASN A 13 0.93 0.19 7.15
N LEU A 14 0.66 1.47 7.46
CA LEU A 14 1.69 2.50 7.49
C LEU A 14 2.65 2.29 8.67
N TYR A 15 3.93 2.59 8.47
CA TYR A 15 4.96 2.46 9.50
C TYR A 15 4.72 3.42 10.67
N ASN A 16 4.63 4.73 10.40
CA ASN A 16 4.42 5.71 11.47
C ASN A 16 3.57 6.89 10.99
N PRO A 17 2.25 6.70 10.80
CA PRO A 17 1.36 7.82 10.57
C PRO A 17 1.35 8.73 11.81
N LEU A 18 1.25 10.03 11.59
CA LEU A 18 1.25 11.04 12.64
C LEU A 18 -0.04 11.86 12.57
N ILE A 19 -0.62 12.15 13.73
CA ILE A 19 -1.64 13.19 13.88
C ILE A 19 -1.02 14.30 14.70
N ASP A 20 -0.82 15.43 14.06
CA ASP A 20 -0.36 16.66 14.70
C ASP A 20 -1.59 17.44 15.16
N ILE A 21 -1.62 17.83 16.43
CA ILE A 21 -2.71 18.59 17.04
C ILE A 21 -2.13 19.77 17.79
N ASN A 22 -2.54 20.99 17.44
CA ASN A 22 -2.28 22.19 18.22
C ASN A 22 -3.60 22.72 18.78
N ILE A 23 -3.69 22.88 20.10
CA ILE A 23 -4.87 23.43 20.76
C ILE A 23 -4.46 24.75 21.42
N GLN A 24 -5.03 25.84 20.95
CA GLN A 24 -4.94 27.14 21.60
C GLN A 24 -6.16 27.36 22.50
N SER A 25 -5.93 27.76 23.74
CA SER A 25 -6.96 28.00 24.74
C SER A 25 -6.69 29.33 25.43
N ASP A 26 -7.71 30.17 25.67
CA ASP A 26 -7.61 31.42 26.45
C ASP A 26 -8.25 31.33 27.84
N ILE A 27 -8.65 30.11 28.23
CA ILE A 27 -9.21 29.80 29.54
C ILE A 27 -8.13 29.25 30.46
N ASP A 28 -8.05 29.78 31.68
CA ASP A 28 -7.18 29.28 32.76
C ASP A 28 -7.78 28.01 33.40
N VAL A 29 -8.12 27.03 32.57
CA VAL A 29 -8.59 25.70 32.97
C VAL A 29 -7.79 24.70 32.16
N ALA A 30 -6.95 23.97 32.87
CA ALA A 30 -6.24 22.85 32.29
C ALA A 30 -7.16 21.64 32.17
N GLY A 31 -6.85 20.75 31.26
CA GLY A 31 -7.69 19.58 31.04
C GLY A 31 -6.96 18.40 30.44
N PHE A 32 -7.73 17.36 30.20
CA PHE A 32 -7.31 16.16 29.50
C PHE A 32 -8.28 15.92 28.37
N VAL A 33 -7.74 15.56 27.21
CA VAL A 33 -8.50 15.13 26.03
C VAL A 33 -8.14 13.68 25.77
N SER A 34 -9.16 12.88 25.50
CA SER A 34 -8.99 11.55 24.92
C SER A 34 -10.05 11.37 23.84
N GLY A 35 -10.02 10.27 23.11
CA GLY A 35 -11.19 9.94 22.29
C GLY A 35 -11.02 8.66 21.50
N THR A 36 -11.89 8.49 20.51
CA THR A 36 -11.81 7.39 19.55
C THR A 36 -11.77 7.94 18.14
N LEU A 37 -10.77 7.52 17.36
CA LEU A 37 -10.75 7.72 15.92
C LEU A 37 -11.63 6.66 15.25
N TYR A 38 -12.39 7.07 14.26
CA TYR A 38 -13.21 6.23 13.40
C TYR A 38 -12.78 6.45 11.95
N ALA A 39 -12.50 5.35 11.26
CA ALA A 39 -12.29 5.30 9.82
C ALA A 39 -13.62 4.90 9.17
N GLU A 40 -14.11 5.68 8.22
CA GLU A 40 -15.40 5.48 7.57
C GLU A 40 -15.25 5.43 6.04
N ASP A 41 -16.01 4.53 5.40
CA ASP A 41 -16.04 4.40 3.94
C ASP A 41 -16.88 5.51 3.27
N ALA A 42 -17.08 5.43 1.95
CA ALA A 42 -17.87 6.41 1.21
C ALA A 42 -19.36 6.45 1.60
N ASN A 43 -19.87 5.41 2.24
CA ASN A 43 -21.25 5.30 2.71
C ASN A 43 -21.39 5.65 4.20
N GLY A 44 -20.31 6.04 4.87
CA GLY A 44 -20.28 6.31 6.31
C GLY A 44 -20.26 5.04 7.16
N GLN A 45 -19.99 3.87 6.58
CA GLN A 45 -19.84 2.64 7.33
C GLN A 45 -18.46 2.59 8.00
N GLU A 46 -18.45 2.25 9.29
CA GLU A 46 -17.21 2.10 10.04
C GLU A 46 -16.37 0.95 9.49
N MET A 47 -15.09 1.25 9.22
CA MET A 47 -14.09 0.32 8.73
C MET A 47 -13.10 -0.09 9.82
N ALA A 48 -12.76 0.84 10.72
CA ALA A 48 -11.84 0.66 11.83
C ALA A 48 -12.08 1.70 12.91
N ARG A 49 -11.65 1.41 14.13
CA ARG A 49 -11.61 2.36 15.24
C ARG A 49 -10.36 2.20 16.08
N VAL A 50 -9.82 3.31 16.59
CA VAL A 50 -8.62 3.33 17.44
C VAL A 50 -8.84 4.25 18.62
N ARG A 51 -8.61 3.74 19.84
CA ARG A 51 -8.67 4.53 21.07
C ARG A 51 -7.41 5.38 21.20
N ILE A 52 -7.60 6.67 21.41
CA ILE A 52 -6.54 7.62 21.74
C ILE A 52 -6.54 7.82 23.25
N PRO A 53 -5.44 7.53 23.96
CA PRO A 53 -5.36 7.73 25.40
C PRO A 53 -5.43 9.22 25.77
N GLU A 54 -5.57 9.49 27.06
CA GLU A 54 -5.59 10.86 27.54
C GLU A 54 -4.25 11.58 27.27
N PHE A 55 -4.34 12.81 26.78
CA PHE A 55 -3.26 13.77 26.73
C PHE A 55 -3.69 15.09 27.36
N TYR A 56 -2.71 15.77 27.95
CA TYR A 56 -2.94 16.95 28.77
C TYR A 56 -3.05 18.22 27.91
N ILE A 57 -3.88 19.18 28.32
CA ILE A 57 -4.03 20.50 27.70
C ILE A 57 -3.68 21.56 28.73
N ARG A 58 -2.78 22.48 28.36
CA ARG A 58 -2.38 23.60 29.22
C ARG A 58 -3.53 24.60 29.40
N PRO A 59 -3.65 25.21 30.60
CA PRO A 59 -4.47 26.40 30.77
C PRO A 59 -3.83 27.58 30.04
N ASP A 60 -4.66 28.51 29.56
CA ASP A 60 -4.27 29.81 28.98
C ASP A 60 -3.00 29.76 28.11
N GLY A 61 -3.07 29.01 27.02
CA GLY A 61 -1.92 28.79 26.16
C GLY A 61 -2.14 27.80 25.03
N SER A 62 -1.03 27.47 24.36
CA SER A 62 -0.97 26.46 23.32
C SER A 62 -0.48 25.13 23.88
N THR A 63 -1.09 24.05 23.38
CA THR A 63 -0.63 22.68 23.59
C THR A 63 -0.46 22.00 22.24
N HIS A 64 0.76 21.57 21.92
CA HIS A 64 1.12 20.88 20.69
C HIS A 64 1.39 19.40 20.98
N VAL A 65 0.61 18.52 20.39
CA VAL A 65 0.58 17.08 20.65
C VAL A 65 0.80 16.32 19.35
N CYS A 66 1.70 15.35 19.38
CA CYS A 66 1.84 14.35 18.33
C CYS A 66 1.19 13.05 18.79
N ILE A 67 0.29 12.48 17.98
CA ILE A 67 -0.17 11.09 18.16
C ILE A 67 0.49 10.26 17.05
N CYS A 68 1.20 9.21 17.42
CA CYS A 68 2.01 8.41 16.50
C CYS A 68 1.97 6.92 16.84
N LYS A 69 2.38 6.05 15.92
CA LYS A 69 2.54 4.62 16.20
C LYS A 69 3.83 4.33 16.98
N TYR A 70 4.94 4.89 16.51
CA TYR A 70 6.28 4.72 17.09
C TYR A 70 6.85 6.06 17.55
N ALA A 71 6.97 6.25 18.87
CA ALA A 71 7.45 7.51 19.45
C ALA A 71 8.94 7.75 19.14
N GLU A 72 9.76 6.70 19.07
CA GLU A 72 11.16 6.76 18.65
C GLU A 72 11.36 7.33 17.23
N GLY A 73 10.33 7.32 16.39
CA GLY A 73 10.35 7.92 15.04
C GLY A 73 9.96 9.40 15.01
N VAL A 74 9.76 10.05 16.16
CA VAL A 74 9.29 11.44 16.27
C VAL A 74 10.33 12.28 17.02
N ASP A 75 10.61 13.49 16.52
CA ASP A 75 11.36 14.49 17.28
C ASP A 75 10.50 15.04 18.41
N ALA A 76 10.63 14.45 19.60
CA ALA A 76 9.86 14.85 20.77
C ALA A 76 10.11 16.30 21.20
N SER A 77 11.21 16.94 20.78
CA SER A 77 11.50 18.34 21.13
C SER A 77 10.59 19.34 20.40
N ALA A 78 9.95 18.90 19.30
CA ALA A 78 9.01 19.70 18.54
C ALA A 78 7.59 19.72 19.15
N TYR A 79 7.32 18.92 20.18
CA TYR A 79 5.99 18.76 20.76
C TYR A 79 6.03 18.91 22.29
N ASP A 80 4.89 19.28 22.84
CA ASP A 80 4.70 19.27 24.29
C ASP A 80 4.49 17.84 24.81
N GLN A 81 3.83 17.01 23.99
CA GLN A 81 3.54 15.61 24.28
C GLN A 81 3.61 14.77 23.00
N VAL A 82 4.22 13.59 23.12
CA VAL A 82 4.15 12.53 22.11
C VAL A 82 3.35 11.38 22.70
N VAL A 83 2.26 11.03 22.03
CA VAL A 83 1.29 10.01 22.46
C VAL A 83 1.44 8.80 21.55
N ALA A 84 2.08 7.75 22.05
CA ALA A 84 2.25 6.50 21.32
C ALA A 84 0.95 5.67 21.33
N VAL A 85 0.46 5.34 20.14
CA VAL A 85 -0.74 4.53 19.90
C VAL A 85 -0.38 3.44 18.88
N PRO A 86 0.03 2.24 19.33
CA PRO A 86 0.53 1.18 18.44
C PRO A 86 -0.43 0.76 17.31
N GLN A 87 -1.73 0.94 17.52
CA GLN A 87 -2.78 0.59 16.56
C GLN A 87 -3.15 1.74 15.60
N LEU A 88 -2.47 2.90 15.65
CA LEU A 88 -2.86 4.08 14.88
C LEU A 88 -2.95 3.82 13.37
N SER A 89 -2.06 2.98 12.83
CA SER A 89 -2.06 2.61 11.41
C SER A 89 -3.30 1.86 10.96
N ASP A 90 -4.09 1.27 11.88
CA ASP A 90 -5.32 0.55 11.54
C ASP A 90 -6.40 1.48 10.96
N ILE A 91 -6.38 2.77 11.32
CA ILE A 91 -7.28 3.79 10.73
C ILE A 91 -7.04 3.97 9.22
N MET A 92 -5.82 3.69 8.76
CA MET A 92 -5.41 3.88 7.36
C MET A 92 -5.12 2.55 6.64
N ARG A 93 -5.38 1.40 7.28
CA ARG A 93 -5.06 0.07 6.74
C ARG A 93 -5.74 -0.16 5.39
N ARG A 94 -7.03 0.18 5.30
CA ARG A 94 -7.73 0.46 4.04
C ARG A 94 -7.99 1.95 4.01
N ILE A 95 -7.79 2.60 2.87
CA ILE A 95 -7.88 4.07 2.83
C ILE A 95 -9.33 4.52 3.05
N PRO A 96 -9.63 5.21 4.16
CA PRO A 96 -10.98 5.64 4.44
C PRO A 96 -11.36 6.85 3.59
N LYS A 97 -12.66 7.07 3.43
CA LYS A 97 -13.16 8.33 2.88
C LYS A 97 -13.11 9.45 3.91
N THR A 98 -13.39 9.11 5.17
CA THR A 98 -13.45 10.06 6.29
C THR A 98 -12.74 9.47 7.52
N VAL A 99 -11.99 10.31 8.23
CA VAL A 99 -11.50 10.03 9.57
C VAL A 99 -12.15 11.00 10.54
N ARG A 100 -12.85 10.47 11.55
CA ARG A 100 -13.57 11.26 12.55
C ARG A 100 -12.99 10.99 13.93
N PHE A 101 -12.66 12.05 14.67
CA PHE A 101 -12.24 11.94 16.06
C PHE A 101 -13.40 12.32 17.00
N ALA A 102 -13.94 11.33 17.71
CA ALA A 102 -14.90 11.59 18.79
C ALA A 102 -14.14 11.85 20.08
N ALA A 103 -13.90 13.13 20.37
CA ALA A 103 -13.15 13.57 21.54
C ALA A 103 -14.03 13.66 22.79
N GLU A 104 -13.45 13.28 23.92
CA GLU A 104 -13.95 13.49 25.28
C GLU A 104 -12.95 14.37 26.01
N ALA A 105 -13.44 15.40 26.71
CA ALA A 105 -12.60 16.32 27.44
C ALA A 105 -13.08 16.45 28.89
N ARG A 106 -12.13 16.58 29.82
CA ARG A 106 -12.41 16.88 31.23
C ARG A 106 -11.40 17.88 31.77
N ALA A 107 -11.83 18.68 32.75
CA ALA A 107 -10.93 19.55 33.49
C ALA A 107 -9.99 18.75 34.40
N ASP A 108 -8.81 19.31 34.66
CA ASP A 108 -7.88 18.80 35.66
C ASP A 108 -8.31 19.24 37.07
N ALA A 109 -9.01 18.34 37.77
CA ALA A 109 -9.52 18.60 39.12
C ALA A 109 -8.42 18.70 40.20
N SER A 110 -7.15 18.44 39.86
CA SER A 110 -6.02 18.54 40.82
C SER A 110 -5.48 19.97 40.97
N ARG A 111 -6.01 20.92 40.21
CA ARG A 111 -5.56 22.30 40.12
C ARG A 111 -6.72 23.27 40.27
N GLU A 112 -6.46 24.41 40.90
CA GLU A 112 -7.34 25.57 40.85
C GLU A 112 -7.15 26.32 39.53
N GLY A 113 -8.25 26.67 38.87
CA GLY A 113 -8.26 27.49 37.66
C GLY A 113 -9.18 28.70 37.84
N THR A 114 -8.88 29.80 37.16
CA THR A 114 -9.66 31.04 37.28
C THR A 114 -10.54 31.25 36.05
N MET A 115 -11.81 31.54 36.28
CA MET A 115 -12.75 31.93 35.23
C MET A 115 -13.44 33.24 35.59
N GLU A 116 -13.49 34.15 34.63
CA GLU A 116 -14.23 35.40 34.73
C GLU A 116 -15.68 35.18 34.31
N LEU A 117 -16.62 35.54 35.19
CA LEU A 117 -18.04 35.42 34.90
C LEU A 117 -18.43 36.41 33.80
N GLY A 118 -19.20 35.93 32.81
CA GLY A 118 -19.64 36.75 31.68
C GLY A 118 -18.60 36.88 30.55
N LYS A 119 -17.39 36.34 30.72
CA LYS A 119 -16.41 36.24 29.64
C LYS A 119 -16.68 35.02 28.76
N SER A 120 -16.64 35.21 27.44
CA SER A 120 -16.60 34.09 26.49
C SER A 120 -15.15 33.67 26.28
N TYR A 121 -14.90 32.38 26.39
CA TYR A 121 -13.60 31.76 26.18
C TYR A 121 -13.59 30.98 24.87
N THR A 122 -12.42 30.87 24.25
CA THR A 122 -12.20 30.20 22.98
C THR A 122 -11.18 29.09 23.12
N ILE A 123 -11.54 27.91 22.61
CA ILE A 123 -10.64 26.77 22.43
C ILE A 123 -10.58 26.49 20.93
N GLN A 124 -9.40 26.63 20.33
CA GLN A 124 -9.17 26.51 18.89
C GLN A 124 -8.23 25.34 18.60
N PRO A 125 -8.76 24.18 18.20
CA PRO A 125 -7.95 23.09 17.70
C PRO A 125 -7.57 23.32 16.23
N ALA A 126 -6.30 23.10 15.92
CA ALA A 126 -5.77 22.91 14.58
C ALA A 126 -5.15 21.50 14.51
N TYR A 127 -5.35 20.80 13.39
CA TYR A 127 -4.86 19.43 13.25
C TYR A 127 -4.42 19.13 11.83
N SER A 128 -3.47 18.20 11.70
CA SER A 128 -3.07 17.63 10.42
C SER A 128 -2.74 16.15 10.57
N ILE A 129 -2.94 15.38 9.50
CA ILE A 129 -2.56 13.97 9.44
C ILE A 129 -1.43 13.85 8.43
N MET A 130 -0.28 13.34 8.88
CA MET A 130 0.85 13.00 8.03
C MET A 130 0.91 11.48 7.89
N ALA A 131 0.79 11.01 6.65
CA ALA A 131 0.85 9.60 6.31
C ALA A 131 1.92 9.38 5.23
N PRO A 132 3.23 9.39 5.59
CA PRO A 132 4.28 9.01 4.66
C PRO A 132 3.99 7.63 4.11
N LEU A 133 4.19 7.40 2.81
CA LEU A 133 4.06 6.07 2.19
C LEU A 133 5.27 5.19 2.55
N ALA A 134 5.48 5.00 3.85
CA ALA A 134 6.41 4.06 4.44
C ALA A 134 5.58 2.94 5.07
N PHE A 135 5.90 1.71 4.73
CA PHE A 135 5.10 0.56 5.14
C PHE A 135 5.70 -0.15 6.34
N ASP A 136 4.81 -0.72 7.15
CA ASP A 136 5.15 -1.67 8.19
C ASP A 136 4.90 -3.10 7.71
N GLU A 137 5.32 -4.06 8.52
CA GLU A 137 5.08 -5.48 8.24
C GLU A 137 3.59 -5.79 7.99
N GLY A 138 3.30 -6.58 6.97
CA GLY A 138 1.94 -6.93 6.57
C GLY A 138 1.26 -5.91 5.67
N ALA A 139 1.99 -4.92 5.15
CA ALA A 139 1.51 -4.12 4.04
C ALA A 139 1.50 -4.93 2.74
N ARG A 140 0.45 -4.74 1.95
CA ARG A 140 0.22 -5.35 0.64
C ARG A 140 -0.40 -4.33 -0.30
N ILE A 141 0.27 -4.08 -1.42
CA ILE A 141 -0.22 -3.22 -2.50
C ILE A 141 -0.36 -4.08 -3.74
N VAL A 142 -1.41 -3.82 -4.50
CA VAL A 142 -1.78 -4.60 -5.66
C VAL A 142 -1.82 -3.67 -6.87
N TYR A 143 -1.17 -4.09 -7.94
CA TYR A 143 -1.22 -3.43 -9.23
C TYR A 143 -1.54 -4.47 -10.30
N ASN A 144 -2.47 -4.15 -11.20
CA ASN A 144 -2.80 -5.00 -12.33
C ASN A 144 -2.52 -4.25 -13.63
N ASP A 145 -2.00 -4.97 -14.62
CA ASP A 145 -1.70 -4.43 -15.95
C ASP A 145 -2.05 -5.45 -17.03
N THR A 146 -2.12 -5.03 -18.29
CA THR A 146 -2.44 -5.91 -19.42
C THR A 146 -1.57 -5.60 -20.62
N ILE A 147 -1.07 -6.65 -21.27
CA ILE A 147 -0.43 -6.56 -22.59
C ILE A 147 -1.18 -7.52 -23.51
N ASP A 148 -1.70 -7.01 -24.62
CA ASP A 148 -2.59 -7.72 -25.56
C ASP A 148 -2.19 -7.49 -27.03
N GLY A 149 -3.00 -7.99 -27.96
CA GLY A 149 -2.79 -7.89 -29.41
C GLY A 149 -1.91 -8.99 -30.02
N TRP A 150 -1.87 -10.19 -29.44
CA TRP A 150 -1.07 -11.32 -29.91
C TRP A 150 -1.83 -12.28 -30.83
N THR A 151 -3.16 -12.12 -30.97
CA THR A 151 -4.00 -13.07 -31.72
C THR A 151 -3.45 -13.31 -33.14
N ASP A 152 -3.20 -12.24 -33.90
CA ASP A 152 -2.72 -12.31 -35.29
C ASP A 152 -1.34 -13.00 -35.41
N ASP A 153 -0.53 -12.98 -34.35
CA ASP A 153 0.80 -13.61 -34.32
C ASP A 153 0.73 -15.10 -33.95
N LEU A 154 -0.37 -15.54 -33.32
CA LEU A 154 -0.51 -16.87 -32.73
C LEU A 154 -1.58 -17.75 -33.39
N GLU A 155 -2.48 -17.18 -34.20
CA GLU A 155 -3.64 -17.87 -34.78
C GLU A 155 -3.29 -19.15 -35.58
N ASP A 156 -2.15 -19.15 -36.28
CA ASP A 156 -1.69 -20.26 -37.13
C ASP A 156 -0.73 -21.23 -36.40
N ILE A 157 -0.52 -21.06 -35.09
CA ILE A 157 0.49 -21.80 -34.32
C ILE A 157 -0.20 -22.75 -33.35
N ASP A 158 0.24 -24.01 -33.33
CA ASP A 158 0.00 -24.94 -32.21
C ASP A 158 1.32 -25.30 -31.51
N LEU A 159 1.26 -25.48 -30.18
CA LEU A 159 2.41 -25.92 -29.39
C LEU A 159 2.35 -27.44 -29.17
N MET A 160 3.35 -28.18 -29.66
CA MET A 160 3.44 -29.60 -29.30
C MET A 160 3.69 -29.76 -27.80
N ALA A 161 3.27 -30.89 -27.22
CA ALA A 161 3.54 -31.23 -25.83
C ALA A 161 5.01 -30.99 -25.43
N GLY A 162 5.22 -30.22 -24.36
CA GLY A 162 6.55 -29.81 -23.88
C GLY A 162 7.08 -28.51 -24.49
N SER A 163 6.39 -27.93 -25.47
CA SER A 163 6.70 -26.62 -26.06
C SER A 163 6.06 -25.49 -25.27
N ALA A 164 6.60 -24.29 -25.40
CA ALA A 164 6.15 -23.12 -24.65
C ALA A 164 6.44 -21.81 -25.39
N ILE A 165 5.64 -20.78 -25.08
CA ILE A 165 6.05 -19.38 -25.27
C ILE A 165 6.76 -18.96 -23.98
N GLU A 166 7.99 -18.50 -24.10
CA GLU A 166 8.79 -17.99 -22.99
C GLU A 166 9.03 -16.49 -23.14
N LEU A 167 8.58 -15.72 -22.15
CA LEU A 167 8.90 -14.32 -21.98
C LEU A 167 9.95 -14.19 -20.90
N THR A 168 11.05 -13.51 -21.19
CA THR A 168 12.11 -13.24 -20.21
C THR A 168 12.43 -11.77 -20.16
N ALA A 169 12.67 -11.25 -18.96
CA ALA A 169 13.10 -9.88 -18.73
C ALA A 169 14.03 -9.79 -17.52
N ASN A 170 14.88 -8.77 -17.48
CA ASN A 170 15.60 -8.36 -16.28
C ASN A 170 14.81 -7.23 -15.62
N VAL A 171 14.24 -7.47 -14.45
CA VAL A 171 13.46 -6.46 -13.71
C VAL A 171 14.37 -5.74 -12.72
N GLU A 172 14.63 -4.45 -12.98
CA GLU A 172 15.34 -3.53 -12.10
C GLU A 172 14.33 -2.88 -11.15
N ASN A 173 14.37 -3.25 -9.88
CA ASN A 173 13.51 -2.73 -8.82
C ASN A 173 14.29 -1.78 -7.90
N LYS A 174 13.82 -0.54 -7.77
CA LYS A 174 14.33 0.47 -6.83
C LYS A 174 13.31 0.84 -5.76
N ILE A 175 12.23 0.08 -5.64
CA ILE A 175 11.20 0.25 -4.61
C ILE A 175 11.60 -0.59 -3.39
N PRO A 176 11.43 -0.09 -2.15
CA PRO A 176 11.69 -0.84 -0.92
C PRO A 176 10.57 -1.82 -0.58
N ALA A 177 10.18 -2.64 -1.56
CA ALA A 177 9.16 -3.68 -1.42
C ALA A 177 9.48 -4.86 -2.33
N TYR A 178 9.22 -6.07 -1.83
CA TYR A 178 9.29 -7.29 -2.62
C TYR A 178 8.08 -7.34 -3.55
N LEU A 179 8.26 -7.79 -4.79
CA LEU A 179 7.17 -7.86 -5.76
C LEU A 179 6.94 -9.30 -6.21
N THR A 180 5.77 -9.82 -5.93
CA THR A 180 5.31 -11.11 -6.45
C THR A 180 4.49 -10.88 -7.70
N VAL A 181 4.91 -11.49 -8.81
CA VAL A 181 4.25 -11.35 -10.11
C VAL A 181 3.48 -12.62 -10.41
N SER A 182 2.20 -12.46 -10.76
CA SER A 182 1.38 -13.51 -11.35
C SER A 182 0.85 -13.02 -12.70
N ALA A 183 0.55 -13.96 -13.58
CA ALA A 183 0.07 -13.66 -14.92
C ALA A 183 -1.02 -14.66 -15.33
N THR A 184 -1.95 -14.20 -16.16
CA THR A 184 -3.05 -15.01 -16.70
C THR A 184 -3.20 -14.69 -18.17
N ALA A 185 -3.31 -15.74 -19.00
CA ALA A 185 -3.57 -15.57 -20.42
C ALA A 185 -5.01 -15.11 -20.66
N ILE A 186 -5.18 -14.21 -21.63
CA ILE A 186 -6.49 -13.69 -22.02
C ILE A 186 -6.75 -13.90 -23.50
N ASP A 187 -8.03 -14.00 -23.86
CA ASP A 187 -8.48 -14.01 -25.25
C ASP A 187 -8.68 -12.59 -25.81
N VAL A 188 -9.04 -12.50 -27.10
CA VAL A 188 -9.29 -11.23 -27.83
C VAL A 188 -10.42 -10.37 -27.23
N GLN A 189 -11.24 -10.94 -26.33
CA GLN A 189 -12.27 -10.20 -25.59
C GLN A 189 -11.78 -9.73 -24.22
N GLY A 190 -10.49 -9.95 -23.90
CA GLY A 190 -9.89 -9.69 -22.60
C GLY A 190 -10.31 -10.67 -21.51
N LYS A 191 -10.91 -11.82 -21.87
CA LYS A 191 -11.39 -12.79 -20.88
C LYS A 191 -10.28 -13.78 -20.51
N PRO A 192 -10.12 -14.11 -19.21
CA PRO A 192 -9.17 -15.13 -18.79
C PRO A 192 -9.39 -16.48 -19.46
N ILE A 193 -8.31 -17.04 -20.00
CA ILE A 193 -8.25 -18.40 -20.54
C ILE A 193 -8.01 -19.37 -19.38
N PRO A 194 -8.82 -20.42 -19.22
CA PRO A 194 -8.66 -21.40 -18.14
C PRO A 194 -7.30 -22.11 -18.14
N GLU A 195 -6.76 -22.40 -16.95
CA GLU A 195 -5.44 -23.01 -16.77
C GLU A 195 -5.30 -24.41 -17.42
N ASN A 196 -6.39 -25.16 -17.53
CA ASN A 196 -6.39 -26.45 -18.24
C ASN A 196 -6.17 -26.30 -19.75
N ARG A 197 -6.40 -25.10 -20.30
CA ARG A 197 -6.14 -24.79 -21.72
C ARG A 197 -4.78 -24.15 -21.90
N ILE A 198 -4.48 -23.11 -21.12
CA ILE A 198 -3.19 -22.43 -21.12
C ILE A 198 -2.70 -22.29 -19.69
N LYS A 199 -1.62 -23.01 -19.37
CA LYS A 199 -0.94 -22.88 -18.09
C LYS A 199 0.11 -21.78 -18.19
N VAL A 200 0.05 -20.81 -17.28
CA VAL A 200 1.01 -19.70 -17.18
C VAL A 200 1.83 -19.87 -15.90
N GLU A 201 3.15 -19.97 -16.04
CA GLU A 201 4.08 -20.12 -14.92
C GLU A 201 4.97 -18.88 -14.86
N VAL A 202 5.01 -18.22 -13.71
CA VAL A 202 5.88 -17.05 -13.46
C VAL A 202 6.98 -17.46 -12.49
N SER A 203 8.22 -17.10 -12.80
CA SER A 203 9.37 -17.40 -11.94
C SER A 203 9.63 -16.28 -10.94
N ASN A 204 10.13 -16.66 -9.77
CA ASN A 204 10.80 -15.79 -8.80
C ASN A 204 9.92 -14.69 -8.18
N VAL A 205 10.38 -14.22 -7.03
CA VAL A 205 9.95 -12.95 -6.45
C VAL A 205 10.97 -11.90 -6.87
N ILE A 206 10.49 -10.71 -7.25
CA ILE A 206 11.37 -9.58 -7.56
C ILE A 206 11.87 -8.99 -6.25
N ASN A 207 13.19 -8.99 -6.07
CA ASN A 207 13.82 -8.53 -4.85
C ASN A 207 13.61 -7.02 -4.67
N ALA A 208 13.42 -6.62 -3.41
CA ALA A 208 13.29 -5.24 -3.02
C ALA A 208 14.63 -4.50 -3.04
N SER A 209 14.56 -3.17 -3.15
CA SER A 209 15.68 -2.26 -2.85
C SER A 209 15.61 -1.89 -1.36
N GLU A 210 16.39 -2.57 -0.51
CA GLU A 210 16.34 -2.39 0.95
C GLU A 210 16.53 -0.94 1.43
N ASP A 211 17.32 -0.15 0.69
CA ASP A 211 17.62 1.26 0.98
C ASP A 211 16.80 2.26 0.15
N GLY A 212 15.95 1.78 -0.77
CA GLY A 212 15.20 2.60 -1.74
C GLY A 212 16.07 3.36 -2.76
N ASN A 213 17.39 3.12 -2.77
CA ASN A 213 18.35 3.90 -3.54
C ASN A 213 19.13 3.03 -4.53
N THR A 214 19.51 1.84 -4.11
CA THR A 214 20.31 0.89 -4.88
C THR A 214 19.37 -0.05 -5.63
N PRO A 215 19.35 -0.03 -6.98
CA PRO A 215 18.48 -0.92 -7.74
C PRO A 215 18.94 -2.38 -7.61
N VAL A 216 17.97 -3.29 -7.48
CA VAL A 216 18.20 -4.73 -7.50
C VAL A 216 17.62 -5.31 -8.78
N VAL A 217 18.39 -6.15 -9.47
CA VAL A 217 17.97 -6.78 -10.73
C VAL A 217 17.60 -8.22 -10.46
N THR A 218 16.36 -8.59 -10.78
CA THR A 218 15.88 -9.98 -10.72
C THR A 218 15.51 -10.46 -12.14
N PRO A 219 16.03 -11.61 -12.60
CA PRO A 219 15.56 -12.22 -13.84
C PRO A 219 14.14 -12.77 -13.64
N LEU A 220 13.23 -12.33 -14.50
CA LEU A 220 11.85 -12.78 -14.58
C LEU A 220 11.67 -13.63 -15.83
N LYS A 221 11.03 -14.79 -15.66
CA LYS A 221 10.64 -15.69 -16.73
C LYS A 221 9.16 -16.03 -16.58
N ILE A 222 8.42 -15.89 -17.66
CA ILE A 222 7.02 -16.29 -17.77
C ILE A 222 6.94 -17.34 -18.87
N ARG A 223 6.30 -18.46 -18.57
CA ARG A 223 6.20 -19.60 -19.48
C ARG A 223 4.74 -19.96 -19.68
N LEU A 224 4.29 -19.91 -20.93
CA LEU A 224 2.94 -20.33 -21.34
C LEU A 224 3.05 -21.69 -22.01
N THR A 225 2.26 -22.65 -21.56
CA THR A 225 2.19 -24.00 -22.15
C THR A 225 0.74 -24.37 -22.44
N GLU A 226 0.51 -25.05 -23.57
CA GLU A 226 -0.78 -25.62 -23.88
C GLU A 226 -1.06 -26.84 -22.99
N GLY A 227 -2.21 -26.80 -22.31
CA GLY A 227 -2.80 -27.98 -21.69
C GLY A 227 -3.73 -28.74 -22.64
N GLU A 228 -4.45 -28.01 -23.50
CA GLU A 228 -5.29 -28.57 -24.57
C GLU A 228 -4.76 -28.13 -25.94
N PRO A 229 -4.55 -29.05 -26.90
CA PRO A 229 -4.02 -28.73 -28.23
C PRO A 229 -4.80 -27.61 -28.92
N GLY A 230 -4.08 -26.65 -29.51
CA GLY A 230 -4.64 -25.52 -30.25
C GLY A 230 -5.27 -24.43 -29.38
N SER A 231 -4.98 -24.43 -28.08
CA SER A 231 -5.44 -23.37 -27.19
C SER A 231 -4.57 -22.11 -27.26
N VAL A 232 -3.34 -22.19 -27.78
CA VAL A 232 -2.42 -21.05 -27.90
C VAL A 232 -2.92 -20.04 -28.92
N ALA A 233 -3.61 -20.50 -29.96
CA ALA A 233 -4.28 -19.66 -30.96
C ALA A 233 -5.39 -18.77 -30.37
N LEU A 234 -5.84 -19.06 -29.14
CA LEU A 234 -6.81 -18.21 -28.44
C LEU A 234 -6.15 -17.08 -27.64
N VAL A 235 -4.84 -17.14 -27.44
CA VAL A 235 -4.12 -16.18 -26.59
C VAL A 235 -3.97 -14.88 -27.35
N ASP A 236 -4.61 -13.82 -26.86
CA ASP A 236 -4.39 -12.46 -27.32
C ASP A 236 -3.41 -11.70 -26.43
N GLY A 237 -3.23 -12.12 -25.18
CA GLY A 237 -2.39 -11.38 -24.25
C GLY A 237 -2.21 -12.00 -22.89
N LEU A 238 -1.60 -11.22 -22.00
CA LEU A 238 -1.42 -11.51 -20.58
C LEU A 238 -1.93 -10.34 -19.73
N THR A 239 -2.75 -10.66 -18.74
CA THR A 239 -2.98 -9.79 -17.59
C THR A 239 -1.96 -10.12 -16.52
N PHE A 240 -1.27 -9.11 -16.00
CA PHE A 240 -0.31 -9.21 -14.91
C PHE A 240 -0.94 -8.71 -13.62
N ARG A 241 -0.63 -9.40 -12.52
CA ARG A 241 -0.92 -8.97 -11.17
C ARG A 241 0.39 -8.92 -10.39
N ILE A 242 0.74 -7.73 -9.92
CA ILE A 242 1.94 -7.45 -9.15
C ILE A 242 1.52 -7.12 -7.73
N GLU A 243 1.97 -7.92 -6.78
CA GLU A 243 1.73 -7.73 -5.36
C GLU A 243 3.02 -7.23 -4.71
N ALA A 244 3.02 -5.99 -4.24
CA ALA A 244 4.11 -5.42 -3.47
C ALA A 244 3.87 -5.64 -1.98
N ALA A 245 4.84 -6.25 -1.30
CA ALA A 245 4.78 -6.50 0.13
C ALA A 245 6.02 -5.96 0.85
N SER A 246 5.82 -5.57 2.11
CA SER A 246 6.92 -5.16 3.00
C SER A 246 7.82 -6.35 3.37
N GLY A 247 7.35 -7.59 3.21
CA GLY A 247 8.10 -8.80 3.54
C GLY A 247 7.79 -9.92 2.57
N GLU A 248 8.68 -10.91 2.52
CA GLU A 248 8.59 -12.12 1.69
C GLU A 248 9.03 -13.32 2.55
N GLU A 249 8.45 -14.50 2.32
CA GLU A 249 8.78 -15.69 3.11
C GLU A 249 10.28 -16.01 3.02
N GLY A 250 10.93 -16.16 4.18
CA GLY A 250 12.37 -16.42 4.25
C GLY A 250 13.27 -15.19 4.03
N ALA A 251 12.71 -14.00 3.82
CA ALA A 251 13.44 -12.74 3.73
C ALA A 251 13.13 -11.79 4.89
N LYS A 252 13.96 -10.76 5.08
CA LYS A 252 13.76 -9.74 6.11
C LYS A 252 12.72 -8.72 5.64
N SER A 253 11.71 -8.44 6.47
CA SER A 253 10.75 -7.35 6.21
C SER A 253 11.46 -5.99 6.14
N ILE A 254 11.18 -5.23 5.07
CA ILE A 254 11.63 -3.86 4.84
C ILE A 254 10.53 -2.93 5.32
N VAL A 255 10.78 -2.28 6.45
CA VAL A 255 9.82 -1.40 7.13
C VAL A 255 10.35 0.02 7.24
N GLY A 256 9.46 1.00 7.27
CA GLY A 256 9.80 2.40 7.50
C GLY A 256 10.48 3.13 6.33
N GLN A 257 10.82 2.42 5.25
CA GLN A 257 11.36 3.05 4.05
C GLN A 257 10.26 3.76 3.27
N THR A 258 10.42 5.08 3.10
CA THR A 258 9.41 5.91 2.44
C THR A 258 9.48 5.75 0.92
N ILE A 259 8.36 5.41 0.30
CA ILE A 259 8.22 5.45 -1.15
C ILE A 259 8.24 6.90 -1.64
N ASN A 260 9.12 7.19 -2.59
CA ASN A 260 9.20 8.49 -3.25
C ASN A 260 8.93 8.36 -4.75
N ALA A 261 8.25 9.35 -5.33
CA ALA A 261 7.88 9.33 -6.74
C ALA A 261 9.03 9.75 -7.69
N TYR A 262 10.12 10.30 -7.15
CA TYR A 262 11.20 10.90 -7.97
C TYR A 262 12.33 9.92 -8.27
N ASN A 263 12.65 9.02 -7.34
CA ASN A 263 13.84 8.16 -7.41
C ASN A 263 13.49 6.67 -7.46
N HIS A 264 12.32 6.25 -6.97
CA HIS A 264 11.92 4.85 -7.06
C HIS A 264 11.36 4.53 -8.44
N THR A 265 11.90 3.47 -9.06
CA THR A 265 11.48 3.01 -10.37
C THR A 265 11.39 1.50 -10.40
N LEU A 266 10.46 0.98 -11.20
CA LEU A 266 10.41 -0.41 -11.60
C LEU A 266 10.58 -0.47 -13.11
N LYS A 267 11.62 -1.14 -13.61
CA LYS A 267 11.95 -1.18 -15.04
C LYS A 267 12.23 -2.59 -15.49
N ALA A 268 11.46 -3.09 -16.46
CA ALA A 268 11.81 -4.30 -17.18
C ALA A 268 12.77 -3.94 -18.35
N ARG A 269 13.88 -4.67 -18.46
CA ARG A 269 14.86 -4.55 -19.56
C ARG A 269 15.11 -5.89 -20.22
N ASP A 270 15.72 -5.84 -21.40
CA ASP A 270 16.12 -7.02 -22.16
C ASP A 270 14.97 -8.00 -22.42
N ILE A 271 13.76 -7.45 -22.62
CA ILE A 271 12.55 -8.23 -22.85
C ILE A 271 12.74 -9.05 -24.12
N LYS A 272 12.57 -10.37 -23.99
CA LYS A 272 12.66 -11.33 -25.09
C LYS A 272 11.47 -12.26 -25.02
N VAL A 273 10.86 -12.47 -26.18
CA VAL A 273 9.82 -13.49 -26.39
C VAL A 273 10.42 -14.57 -27.28
N ARG A 274 10.22 -15.84 -26.92
CA ARG A 274 10.75 -16.99 -27.67
C ARG A 274 9.76 -18.14 -27.66
N LEU A 275 9.61 -18.79 -28.80
CA LEU A 275 9.01 -20.11 -28.89
C LEU A 275 10.09 -21.16 -28.59
N VAL A 276 9.84 -22.03 -27.63
CA VAL A 276 10.75 -23.11 -27.23
C VAL A 276 10.06 -24.44 -27.46
N GLY A 277 10.70 -25.34 -28.21
CA GLY A 277 10.15 -26.67 -28.51
C GLY A 277 9.79 -26.85 -29.98
N LYS A 278 8.79 -27.68 -30.25
CA LYS A 278 8.30 -27.98 -31.60
C LYS A 278 6.96 -27.30 -31.81
N ILE A 279 6.85 -26.56 -32.91
CA ILE A 279 5.61 -25.91 -33.32
C ILE A 279 5.02 -26.62 -34.52
N ILE A 280 3.70 -26.59 -34.62
CA ILE A 280 2.97 -26.90 -35.85
C ILE A 280 2.48 -25.57 -36.40
N VAL A 281 2.72 -25.33 -37.68
CA VAL A 281 2.18 -24.16 -38.37
C VAL A 281 1.06 -24.66 -39.27
N ASN A 282 -0.17 -24.29 -38.94
CA ASN A 282 -1.34 -24.63 -39.72
C ASN A 282 -1.46 -23.58 -40.82
N LYS A 283 -0.88 -23.86 -41.99
CA LYS A 283 -1.12 -23.05 -43.18
C LYS A 283 -2.27 -23.68 -43.97
N ASP A 284 -3.32 -22.91 -44.18
CA ASP A 284 -4.29 -23.15 -45.25
C ASP A 284 -3.59 -23.24 -46.63
#